data_AF-A0AA51M3X6-F1
#
_entry.id   AF-A0AA51M3X6-F1
#
_cell.length_a   1.000
_cell.length_b   1.000
_cell.length_c   1.000
_cell.angle_alpha   90.00
_cell.angle_beta   90.00
_cell.angle_gamma   90.00
#
_symmetry.space_group_name_H-M   'P 1'
#
loop_
_entity.id
_entity.type
_entity.pdbx_description
1 polymer ?
#
loop_
_entity_poly.entity_id
_entity_poly.type
_entity_poly.pdbx_seq_one_letter_code
_entity_poly.pdbx_strand_id
1 'polypeptide(L)'
;MTKHTCTLMHCDTLVRTHLPSMRAEMVTRLIQRQGLTQSDAARKMGVTRAAVSQYMSRKRGGGEVQITSELDAIIDRWAMAVVTGESDLNLCDICQCAMKKF
;
A
#
# COMPACT_ATOMS: atom_id res chain seq x y z
N MET A 1 -21.38 -1.77 -6.94
CA MET A 1 -20.50 -1.23 -5.88
C MET A 1 -21.39 -0.75 -4.74
N THR A 2 -21.51 -1.53 -3.66
CA THR A 2 -22.24 -1.11 -2.46
C THR A 2 -21.49 0.06 -1.84
N LYS A 3 -22.07 1.27 -1.89
CA LYS A 3 -21.51 2.45 -1.24
C LYS A 3 -21.58 2.24 0.27
N HIS A 4 -20.53 1.68 0.85
CA HIS A 4 -20.30 1.82 2.28
C HIS A 4 -20.14 3.30 2.61
N THR A 5 -20.82 3.78 3.63
CA THR A 5 -20.65 5.13 4.15
C THR A 5 -19.24 5.24 4.78
N CYS A 6 -18.21 5.70 4.05
CA CYS A 6 -16.90 5.99 4.68
C CYS A 6 -17.12 7.16 5.63
N THR A 7 -16.95 6.91 6.92
CA THR A 7 -16.83 7.96 7.93
C THR A 7 -15.36 8.25 8.16
N LEU A 8 -15.04 9.45 8.65
CA LEU A 8 -13.66 9.82 8.98
C LEU A 8 -12.98 8.78 9.89
N MET A 9 -13.71 8.26 10.87
CA MET A 9 -13.23 7.22 11.79
C MET A 9 -12.91 5.88 11.10
N HIS A 10 -13.66 5.55 10.06
CA HIS A 10 -13.44 4.34 9.26
C HIS A 10 -12.15 4.48 8.45
N CYS A 11 -12.02 5.62 7.77
CA CYS A 11 -10.86 5.89 6.94
C CYS A 11 -9.59 6.07 7.83
N ASP A 12 -9.68 6.64 9.05
CA ASP A 12 -8.59 6.72 10.04
C ASP A 12 -8.13 5.34 10.54
N THR A 13 -9.08 4.48 10.91
CA THR A 13 -8.78 3.10 11.31
C THR A 13 -8.00 2.38 10.22
N LEU A 14 -8.48 2.46 8.98
CA LEU A 14 -7.81 1.84 7.83
C LEU A 14 -6.37 2.33 7.65
N VAL A 15 -6.15 3.64 7.70
CA VAL A 15 -4.82 4.25 7.55
C VAL A 15 -3.87 3.81 8.65
N ARG A 16 -4.39 3.50 9.85
CA ARG A 16 -3.59 3.04 10.99
C ARG A 16 -3.33 1.54 10.99
N THR A 17 -4.28 0.72 10.55
CA THR A 17 -4.20 -0.75 10.69
C THR A 17 -3.78 -1.47 9.42
N HIS A 18 -4.29 -1.09 8.25
CA HIS A 18 -4.09 -1.84 7.00
C HIS A 18 -3.09 -1.18 6.07
N LEU A 19 -3.19 0.14 5.90
CA LEU A 19 -2.35 0.87 4.96
C LEU A 19 -0.84 0.70 5.22
N PRO A 20 -0.33 0.61 6.48
CA PRO A 20 1.08 0.40 6.72
C PRO A 20 1.59 -0.94 6.16
N SER A 21 0.84 -2.03 6.37
CA SER A 21 1.22 -3.36 5.88
C SER A 21 1.12 -3.46 4.36
N MET A 22 0.09 -2.86 3.77
CA MET A 22 -0.02 -2.75 2.31
C MET A 22 1.12 -1.93 1.71
N ARG A 23 1.53 -0.85 2.36
CA ARG A 23 2.66 -0.03 1.92
C ARG A 23 3.98 -0.79 2.04
N ALA A 24 4.15 -1.63 3.06
CA ALA A 24 5.31 -2.52 3.18
C ALA A 24 5.38 -3.53 2.03
N GLU A 25 4.24 -4.10 1.67
CA GLU A 25 4.12 -5.01 0.53
C GLU A 25 4.40 -4.31 -0.80
N MET A 26 3.80 -3.14 -1.04
CA MET A 26 4.04 -2.33 -2.23
C MET A 26 5.52 -1.95 -2.39
N VAL A 27 6.18 -1.53 -1.30
CA VAL A 27 7.63 -1.24 -1.28
C VAL A 27 8.46 -2.48 -1.62
N THR A 28 8.07 -3.65 -1.09
CA THR A 28 8.73 -4.92 -1.40
C THR A 28 8.68 -5.20 -2.90
N ARG A 29 7.55 -4.94 -3.56
CA ARG A 29 7.39 -5.14 -5.01
C ARG A 29 8.17 -4.15 -5.85
N LEU A 30 8.21 -2.87 -5.44
CA LEU A 30 9.05 -1.87 -6.12
C LEU A 30 10.52 -2.31 -6.17
N ILE A 31 11.03 -2.88 -5.09
CA ILE A 31 12.44 -3.28 -5.00
C ILE A 31 12.67 -4.64 -5.66
N GLN A 32 11.88 -5.65 -5.30
CA GLN A 32 12.13 -7.04 -5.70
C GLN A 32 11.60 -7.38 -7.11
N ARG A 33 10.46 -6.79 -7.52
CA ARG A 33 9.84 -7.08 -8.82
C ARG A 33 10.20 -6.04 -9.87
N GLN A 34 10.26 -4.76 -9.47
CA GLN A 34 10.52 -3.65 -10.40
C GLN A 34 12.00 -3.20 -10.43
N GLY A 35 12.84 -3.77 -9.56
CA GLY A 35 14.28 -3.53 -9.57
C GLY A 35 14.71 -2.13 -9.11
N LEU A 36 13.83 -1.37 -8.45
CA LEU A 36 14.19 -0.04 -7.94
C LEU A 36 15.13 -0.16 -6.75
N THR A 37 16.08 0.77 -6.65
CA THR A 37 16.82 0.94 -5.40
C THR A 37 15.90 1.53 -4.33
N GLN A 38 16.24 1.34 -3.04
CA GLN A 38 15.50 1.98 -1.94
C GLN A 38 15.45 3.51 -2.07
N SER A 39 16.49 4.12 -2.66
CA SER A 39 16.57 5.56 -2.89
C SER A 39 15.65 6.01 -4.03
N ASP A 40 15.55 5.23 -5.11
CA ASP A 40 14.61 5.51 -6.22
C ASP A 40 13.16 5.39 -5.76
N ALA A 41 12.85 4.32 -5.02
CA ALA A 41 11.52 4.12 -4.44
C ALA A 41 11.16 5.28 -3.50
N ALA A 42 12.07 5.69 -2.63
CA ALA A 42 11.86 6.82 -1.71
C ALA A 42 11.54 8.12 -2.44
N ARG A 43 12.33 8.44 -3.50
CA ARG A 43 12.11 9.61 -4.34
C ARG A 43 10.75 9.58 -5.04
N LYS A 44 10.40 8.47 -5.68
CA LYS A 44 9.11 8.31 -6.38
C LYS A 44 7.91 8.38 -5.43
N MET A 45 8.06 7.87 -4.21
CA MET A 45 7.01 7.90 -3.19
C MET A 45 6.93 9.23 -2.41
N GLY A 46 7.90 10.15 -2.57
CA GLY A 46 7.97 11.38 -1.78
C GLY A 46 8.22 11.14 -0.29
N VAL A 47 8.97 10.09 0.07
CA VAL A 47 9.30 9.74 1.46
C VAL A 47 10.81 9.62 1.65
N THR A 48 11.26 9.44 2.90
CA THR A 48 12.69 9.23 3.18
C THR A 48 13.12 7.81 2.84
N ARG A 49 14.40 7.63 2.48
CA ARG A 49 15.02 6.29 2.33
C ARG A 49 14.88 5.45 3.60
N ALA A 50 14.97 6.09 4.77
CA ALA A 50 14.76 5.43 6.05
C ALA A 50 13.34 4.88 6.20
N ALA A 51 12.32 5.59 5.72
CA ALA A 51 10.94 5.07 5.71
C ALA A 51 10.82 3.82 4.84
N VAL A 52 11.42 3.83 3.64
CA VAL A 52 11.47 2.64 2.75
C VAL A 52 12.18 1.46 3.43
N SER A 53 13.33 1.71 4.06
CA SER A 53 14.05 0.67 4.82
C SER A 53 13.21 0.09 5.95
N GLN A 54 12.44 0.91 6.68
CA GLN A 54 11.56 0.47 7.75
C GLN A 54 10.36 -0.36 7.24
N TYR A 55 9.86 -0.06 6.04
CA TYR A 55 8.85 -0.88 5.38
C TYR A 55 9.42 -2.23 4.93
N MET A 56 10.61 -2.23 4.34
CA MET A 56 11.31 -3.46 3.93
C MET A 56 11.61 -4.38 5.11
N SER A 57 12.03 -3.83 6.26
CA SER A 57 12.29 -4.61 7.47
C SER A 57 11.03 -4.96 8.26
N ARG A 58 9.84 -4.62 7.76
CA ARG A 58 8.55 -4.77 8.44
C ARG A 58 8.46 -4.06 9.80
N LYS A 59 9.44 -3.21 10.18
CA LYS A 59 9.35 -2.33 11.36
C LYS A 59 8.14 -1.39 11.26
N ARG A 60 7.78 -0.99 10.03
CA ARG A 60 6.47 -0.42 9.69
C ARG A 60 5.73 -1.42 8.82
N GLY A 61 4.45 -1.66 9.11
CA GLY A 61 3.64 -2.57 8.31
C GLY A 61 3.99 -4.06 8.47
N GLY A 62 4.50 -4.44 9.64
CA GLY A 62 4.70 -5.84 10.02
C GLY A 62 3.47 -6.49 10.64
N GLY A 63 2.32 -5.81 10.68
CA GLY A 63 1.06 -6.43 11.10
C GLY A 63 0.59 -7.44 10.06
N GLU A 64 0.00 -8.54 10.54
CA GLU A 64 -0.58 -9.58 9.69
C GLU A 64 -1.74 -9.00 8.88
N VAL A 65 -1.55 -8.88 7.57
CA VAL A 65 -2.63 -8.59 6.61
C VAL A 65 -2.75 -9.79 5.69
N GLN A 66 -3.92 -10.38 5.68
CA GLN A 66 -4.28 -11.42 4.72
C GLN A 66 -4.31 -10.80 3.32
N ILE A 67 -3.39 -11.21 2.45
CA ILE A 67 -3.34 -10.73 1.07
C ILE A 67 -4.29 -11.60 0.23
N THR A 68 -5.49 -11.08 -0.04
CA THR A 68 -6.40 -11.68 -1.04
C THR A 68 -5.85 -11.49 -2.45
N SER A 69 -6.34 -12.26 -3.41
CA SER A 69 -6.07 -12.03 -4.84
C SER A 69 -6.47 -10.62 -5.29
N GLU A 70 -7.59 -10.09 -4.80
CA GLU A 70 -8.02 -8.71 -5.09
C GLU A 70 -7.04 -7.68 -4.51
N LEU A 71 -6.62 -7.87 -3.26
CA LEU A 71 -5.70 -6.97 -2.58
C LEU A 71 -4.31 -7.02 -3.21
N ASP A 72 -3.87 -8.22 -3.60
CA ASP A 72 -2.64 -8.46 -4.34
C ASP A 72 -2.62 -7.65 -5.64
N ALA A 73 -3.70 -7.72 -6.43
CA ALA A 73 -3.83 -6.98 -7.68
C ALA A 73 -3.84 -5.45 -7.46
N ILE A 74 -4.47 -4.96 -6.38
CA ILE A 74 -4.44 -3.53 -6.04
C ILE A 74 -3.03 -3.08 -5.66
N ILE A 75 -2.29 -3.89 -4.89
CA ILE A 75 -0.92 -3.56 -4.51
C ILE A 75 0.01 -3.56 -5.73
N ASP A 76 -0.18 -4.46 -6.69
CA ASP A 76 0.56 -4.44 -7.95
C ASP A 76 0.26 -3.19 -8.77
N ARG A 77 -1.02 -2.82 -8.93
CA ARG A 77 -1.40 -1.57 -9.58
C ARG A 77 -0.81 -0.35 -8.86
N TRP A 78 -0.78 -0.37 -7.53
CA TRP A 78 -0.17 0.71 -6.75
C TRP A 78 1.33 0.82 -6.99
N ALA A 79 2.05 -0.31 -7.00
CA ALA A 79 3.47 -0.31 -7.34
C ALA A 79 3.70 0.24 -8.75
N MET A 80 2.86 -0.13 -9.73
CA MET A 80 2.97 0.37 -11.11
C MET A 80 2.74 1.87 -11.17
N ALA A 81 1.72 2.38 -10.48
CA ALA A 81 1.44 3.81 -10.41
C ALA A 81 2.62 4.62 -9.86
N VAL A 82 3.35 4.08 -8.88
CA VAL A 82 4.58 4.73 -8.36
C VAL A 82 5.71 4.71 -9.39
N VAL A 83 5.83 3.65 -10.18
CA VAL A 83 6.85 3.54 -11.23
C VAL A 83 6.55 4.52 -12.38
N THR A 84 5.32 4.56 -12.88
CA THR A 84 4.90 5.38 -14.02
C THR A 84 4.68 6.85 -13.66
N GLY A 85 4.30 7.13 -12.41
CA GLY A 85 3.87 8.47 -11.97
C GLY A 85 2.39 8.75 -12.24
N GLU A 86 1.64 7.78 -12.74
CA GLU A 86 0.21 7.89 -13.05
C GLU A 86 -0.60 7.02 -12.09
N SER A 87 -1.54 7.63 -11.36
CA SER A 87 -2.37 6.91 -10.38
C SER A 87 -3.85 7.12 -10.66
N ASP A 88 -4.57 6.04 -10.94
CA ASP A 88 -6.03 5.95 -10.91
C ASP A 88 -6.55 5.48 -9.54
N LEU A 89 -5.65 5.00 -8.67
CA LEU A 89 -5.96 4.46 -7.35
C LEU A 89 -6.16 5.57 -6.31
N ASN A 90 -7.25 5.47 -5.56
CA ASN A 90 -7.52 6.30 -4.40
C ASN A 90 -7.57 5.45 -3.11
N LEU A 91 -7.58 6.12 -1.96
CA LEU A 91 -7.64 5.47 -0.65
C LEU A 91 -8.90 4.61 -0.46
N CYS A 92 -10.01 4.97 -1.10
CA CYS A 92 -11.27 4.22 -1.01
C CYS A 92 -11.19 2.89 -1.77
N ASP A 93 -10.46 2.80 -2.88
CA ASP A 93 -10.25 1.53 -3.60
C ASP A 93 -9.51 0.52 -2.72
N ILE A 94 -8.48 1.00 -2.03
CA ILE A 94 -7.74 0.24 -1.03
C ILE A 94 -8.67 -0.14 0.14
N CYS A 95 -9.45 0.81 0.65
CA CYS A 95 -10.35 0.59 1.77
C CYS A 95 -11.41 -0.48 1.50
N GLN A 96 -12.08 -0.38 0.35
CA GLN A 96 -13.14 -1.32 -0.02
C GLN A 96 -12.60 -2.73 -0.22
N CYS A 97 -11.37 -2.87 -0.75
CA CYS A 97 -10.75 -4.17 -0.89
C CYS A 97 -10.31 -4.78 0.45
N ALA A 98 -9.68 -3.98 1.31
CA ALA A 98 -9.17 -4.45 2.60
C ALA A 98 -10.28 -4.82 3.60
N MET A 99 -11.46 -4.17 3.48
CA MET A 99 -12.59 -4.34 4.40
C MET A 99 -13.61 -5.40 3.97
N LYS A 100 -13.44 -6.04 2.80
CA LYS A 100 -14.26 -7.20 2.44
C LYS A 100 -13.96 -8.31 3.44
N LYS A 101 -14.90 -8.55 4.36
CA LYS A 101 -14.86 -9.73 5.24
C LYS A 101 -14.82 -10.98 4.37
N PHE A 102 -13.87 -11.86 4.68
CA PHE A 102 -13.86 -13.25 4.24
C PHE A 102 -15.04 -14.00 4.84
#